data_AF-A0A7C5BMB4-F1
#
_entry.id   AF-A0A7C5BMB4-F1
#
_cell.length_a   1.000
_cell.length_b   1.000
_cell.length_c   1.000
_cell.angle_alpha   90.00
_cell.angle_beta   90.00
_cell.angle_gamma   90.00
#
_symmetry.space_group_name_H-M   'P 1'
#
loop_
_entity.id
_entity.type
_entity.pdbx_description
1 polymer ?
#
loop_
_entity_poly.entity_id
_entity_poly.type
_entity_poly.pdbx_seq_one_letter_code
_entity_poly.pdbx_strand_id
1 'polypeptide(L)'
;MSMSISSKQSKTSYIPATDDDLTEMLGVIGADNVDELFNKQIPESARFDAELNLPKGLSEQEVTTLLEKMAAENRSLKELVCFLGAGIYDHYVPAVVESVISKPEFVTTYTPYQAEASQGLLQSIYEYQSLVCDLTGMEVSNASLYDGGTAVSEAALMASSVTGRTKVLVSQAVHPNYRAV
;
A
#
# COMPACT_ATOMS: atom_id res chain seq x y z
N MET A 1 -3.06 5.21 -34.11
CA MET A 1 -3.82 4.02 -33.69
C MET A 1 -4.57 4.48 -32.48
N SER A 2 -5.85 4.83 -32.64
CA SER A 2 -6.58 5.62 -31.65
C SER A 2 -6.59 4.91 -30.29
N MET A 3 -5.98 5.48 -29.26
CA MET A 3 -6.46 5.25 -27.90
C MET A 3 -7.87 5.85 -27.84
N SER A 4 -8.88 5.10 -28.28
CA SER A 4 -10.26 5.48 -28.03
C SER A 4 -10.49 5.27 -26.54
N ILE A 5 -10.26 6.32 -25.76
CA ILE A 5 -10.93 6.48 -24.47
C ILE A 5 -12.41 6.37 -24.83
N SER A 6 -13.03 5.24 -24.51
CA SER A 6 -14.42 4.94 -24.84
C SER A 6 -15.27 6.15 -24.46
N SER A 7 -15.91 6.77 -25.45
CA SER A 7 -16.61 8.06 -25.40
C SER A 7 -17.93 8.03 -24.61
N LYS A 8 -17.99 7.20 -23.56
CA LYS A 8 -19.05 7.18 -22.57
C LYS A 8 -18.37 7.12 -21.21
N GLN A 9 -17.87 8.27 -20.76
CA GLN A 9 -17.50 8.44 -19.35
C GLN A 9 -18.73 8.12 -18.50
N SER A 10 -18.65 7.02 -17.75
CA SER A 10 -19.58 6.76 -16.66
C SER A 10 -19.51 7.94 -15.68
N LYS A 11 -20.63 8.29 -15.05
CA LYS A 11 -20.67 9.25 -13.92
C LYS A 11 -19.77 8.83 -12.73
N THR A 12 -19.17 7.65 -12.79
CA THR A 12 -18.26 7.06 -11.79
C THR A 12 -16.85 6.79 -12.35
N SER A 13 -16.42 7.50 -13.39
CA SER A 13 -15.05 7.38 -13.92
C SER A 13 -14.00 7.72 -12.86
N TYR A 14 -12.98 6.86 -12.68
CA TYR A 14 -11.82 7.14 -11.82
C TYR A 14 -11.03 8.36 -12.31
N ILE A 15 -10.98 8.56 -13.63
CA ILE A 15 -10.35 9.72 -14.25
C ILE A 15 -11.37 10.88 -14.19
N PRO A 16 -11.09 11.97 -13.46
CA PRO A 16 -12.03 13.06 -13.27
C PRO A 16 -12.07 14.06 -14.44
N ALA A 17 -11.05 14.06 -15.30
CA ALA A 17 -10.94 14.98 -16.42
C ALA A 17 -12.02 14.72 -17.46
N THR A 18 -12.74 15.77 -17.85
CA THR A 18 -13.78 15.73 -18.89
C THR A 18 -13.19 15.89 -20.29
N ASP A 19 -13.99 15.63 -21.33
CA ASP A 19 -13.58 15.87 -22.72
C ASP A 19 -13.24 17.36 -22.98
N ASP A 20 -13.92 18.27 -22.29
CA ASP A 20 -13.64 19.71 -22.35
C ASP A 20 -12.28 20.04 -21.70
N ASP A 21 -12.01 19.49 -20.51
CA ASP A 21 -10.70 19.63 -19.84
C ASP A 21 -9.57 19.10 -20.72
N LEU A 22 -9.77 17.92 -21.34
CA LEU A 22 -8.80 17.31 -22.24
C LEU A 22 -8.53 18.22 -23.45
N THR A 23 -9.58 18.81 -24.03
CA THR A 23 -9.44 19.72 -25.18
C THR A 23 -8.67 20.99 -24.81
N GLU A 24 -8.98 21.60 -23.67
CA GLU A 24 -8.29 22.78 -23.17
C GLU A 24 -6.80 22.48 -22.88
N MET A 25 -6.53 21.40 -22.15
CA MET A 25 -5.16 20.98 -21.80
C MET A 25 -4.33 20.68 -23.05
N LEU A 26 -4.89 19.96 -24.03
CA LEU A 26 -4.23 19.66 -25.29
C LEU A 26 -3.92 20.92 -26.11
N GLY A 27 -4.84 21.89 -26.11
CA GLY A 27 -4.64 23.20 -26.74
C GLY A 27 -3.47 23.99 -26.14
N VAL A 28 -3.32 23.96 -24.81
CA VAL A 28 -2.18 24.58 -24.10
C VAL A 28 -0.86 23.87 -24.40
N ILE A 29 -0.88 22.54 -24.46
CA ILE A 29 0.30 21.71 -24.73
C ILE A 29 0.73 21.81 -26.22
N GLY A 30 -0.21 22.09 -27.13
CA GLY A 30 0.05 22.10 -28.58
C GLY A 30 0.09 20.68 -29.17
N ALA A 31 -0.80 19.81 -28.71
CA ALA A 31 -1.03 18.47 -29.27
C ALA A 31 -2.48 18.34 -29.74
N ASP A 32 -2.70 17.66 -30.86
CA ASP A 32 -4.02 17.50 -31.45
C ASP A 32 -4.84 16.41 -30.74
N ASN A 33 -4.17 15.45 -30.08
CA ASN A 33 -4.79 14.37 -29.31
C ASN A 33 -3.79 13.71 -28.33
N VAL A 34 -4.32 12.84 -27.47
CA VAL A 34 -3.55 12.09 -26.46
C VAL A 34 -2.49 11.17 -27.09
N ASP A 35 -2.77 10.53 -28.23
CA ASP A 35 -1.79 9.67 -28.90
C ASP A 35 -0.58 10.49 -29.37
N GLU A 36 -0.81 11.65 -29.96
CA GLU A 36 0.26 12.53 -30.42
C GLU A 36 1.14 13.01 -29.25
N LEU A 37 0.53 13.36 -28.11
CA LEU A 37 1.25 13.75 -26.90
C LEU A 37 2.26 12.67 -26.47
N PHE A 38 1.83 11.42 -26.37
CA PHE A 38 2.70 10.32 -25.98
C PHE A 38 3.70 9.93 -27.08
N ASN A 39 3.29 9.96 -28.35
CA ASN A 39 4.15 9.63 -29.48
C ASN A 39 5.31 10.64 -29.67
N LYS A 40 5.18 11.88 -29.18
CA LYS A 40 6.29 12.84 -29.18
C LYS A 40 7.34 12.55 -28.09
N GLN A 41 6.94 11.91 -26.99
CA GLN A 41 7.79 11.74 -25.80
C GLN A 41 8.38 10.33 -25.64
N ILE A 42 7.61 9.30 -26.00
CA ILE A 42 8.01 7.90 -25.82
C ILE A 42 8.64 7.41 -27.13
N PRO A 43 9.92 6.99 -27.15
CA PRO A 43 10.54 6.43 -28.36
C PRO A 43 9.77 5.24 -28.90
N GLU A 44 9.64 5.12 -30.23
CA GLU A 44 8.91 4.03 -30.89
C GLU A 44 9.37 2.63 -30.42
N SER A 45 10.68 2.45 -30.24
CA SER A 45 11.27 1.19 -29.75
C SER A 45 10.86 0.78 -28.34
N ALA A 46 10.30 1.69 -27.55
CA ALA A 46 9.83 1.44 -26.19
C ALA A 46 8.30 1.36 -26.09
N ARG A 47 7.58 1.53 -27.22
CA ARG A 47 6.11 1.47 -27.24
C ARG A 47 5.65 0.02 -27.26
N PHE A 48 4.48 -0.19 -26.65
CA PHE A 48 3.79 -1.46 -26.70
C PHE A 48 2.71 -1.39 -27.78
N ASP A 49 2.95 -2.01 -28.93
CA ASP A 49 2.12 -1.89 -30.13
C ASP A 49 1.03 -2.97 -30.24
N ALA A 50 0.73 -3.65 -29.13
CA ALA A 50 -0.32 -4.66 -29.05
C ALA A 50 -1.41 -4.23 -28.05
N GLU A 51 -2.56 -4.90 -28.12
CA GLU A 51 -3.56 -4.74 -27.08
C GLU A 51 -3.14 -5.52 -25.83
N LEU A 52 -3.42 -4.95 -24.66
CA LEU A 52 -3.25 -5.69 -23.40
C LEU A 52 -4.21 -6.88 -23.41
N ASN A 53 -3.67 -8.08 -23.24
CA ASN A 53 -4.46 -9.31 -23.14
C ASN A 53 -5.14 -9.40 -21.76
N LEU A 54 -6.14 -8.55 -21.54
CA LEU A 54 -6.91 -8.46 -20.31
C LEU A 54 -8.39 -8.74 -20.60
N PRO A 55 -9.13 -9.32 -19.64
CA PRO A 55 -10.59 -9.42 -19.75
C PRO A 55 -11.21 -8.02 -19.83
N LYS A 56 -12.45 -7.96 -20.33
CA LYS A 56 -13.21 -6.70 -20.34
C LYS A 56 -13.36 -6.16 -18.91
N GLY A 57 -13.32 -4.84 -18.80
CA GLY A 57 -13.59 -4.15 -17.54
C GLY A 57 -14.96 -4.54 -16.99
N LEU A 58 -15.00 -4.76 -15.68
CA LEU A 58 -16.21 -5.07 -14.92
C LEU A 58 -16.73 -3.77 -14.27
N SER A 59 -18.04 -3.67 -14.09
CA SER A 59 -18.64 -2.66 -13.22
C SER A 59 -18.27 -2.89 -11.74
N GLU A 60 -18.41 -1.86 -10.91
CA GLU A 60 -18.13 -1.94 -9.47
C GLU A 60 -18.88 -3.08 -8.77
N GLN A 61 -20.15 -3.29 -9.14
CA GLN A 61 -20.98 -4.37 -8.60
C GLN A 61 -20.46 -5.75 -9.02
N GLU A 62 -20.09 -5.91 -10.31
CA GLU A 62 -19.54 -7.16 -10.83
C GLU A 62 -18.18 -7.48 -10.16
N VAL A 63 -17.32 -6.49 -9.95
CA VAL A 63 -16.05 -6.66 -9.22
C VAL A 63 -16.32 -7.09 -7.79
N THR A 64 -17.25 -6.44 -7.09
CA THR A 64 -17.58 -6.76 -5.70
C THR A 64 -18.08 -8.19 -5.57
N THR A 65 -19.06 -8.60 -6.39
CA THR A 65 -19.58 -9.98 -6.38
C THR A 65 -18.51 -11.02 -6.72
N LEU A 66 -17.61 -10.71 -7.67
CA LEU A 66 -16.50 -11.60 -8.01
C LEU A 66 -15.55 -11.80 -6.82
N LEU A 67 -15.15 -10.72 -6.17
CA LEU A 67 -14.23 -10.75 -5.02
C LEU A 67 -14.87 -11.44 -3.81
N GLU A 68 -16.14 -11.20 -3.52
CA GLU A 68 -16.89 -11.89 -2.47
C GLU A 68 -16.94 -13.40 -2.71
N LYS A 69 -17.21 -13.81 -3.96
CA LYS A 69 -17.22 -15.22 -4.34
C LYS A 69 -15.86 -15.88 -4.14
N MET A 70 -14.78 -15.22 -4.57
CA MET A 70 -13.41 -15.72 -4.38
C MET A 70 -13.04 -15.79 -2.89
N ALA A 71 -13.41 -14.78 -2.11
CA ALA A 71 -13.15 -14.76 -0.68
C ALA A 71 -13.87 -15.91 0.06
N ALA A 72 -15.06 -16.30 -0.39
CA ALA A 72 -15.83 -17.41 0.18
C ALA A 72 -15.22 -18.80 -0.05
N GLU A 73 -14.19 -18.93 -0.90
CA GLU A 73 -13.43 -20.18 -1.05
C GLU A 73 -12.44 -20.41 0.11
N ASN A 74 -12.13 -19.36 0.88
CA ASN A 74 -11.29 -19.45 2.09
C ASN A 74 -12.12 -19.84 3.32
N ARG A 75 -11.48 -20.46 4.31
CA ARG A 75 -12.06 -20.62 5.65
C ARG A 75 -11.55 -19.52 6.56
N SER A 76 -12.45 -18.68 7.06
CA SER A 76 -12.09 -17.54 7.89
C SER A 76 -11.91 -17.90 9.37
N LEU A 77 -11.30 -17.00 10.15
CA LEU A 77 -11.24 -17.13 11.62
C LEU A 77 -12.63 -16.99 12.29
N LYS A 78 -13.67 -16.59 11.54
CA LYS A 78 -15.06 -16.64 12.01
C LYS A 78 -15.61 -18.07 12.01
N GLU A 79 -15.06 -18.94 11.15
CA GLU A 79 -15.47 -20.33 11.02
C GLU A 79 -14.55 -21.30 11.76
N LEU A 80 -13.27 -20.93 11.90
CA LEU A 80 -12.24 -21.75 12.52
C LEU A 80 -11.57 -21.02 13.67
N VAL A 81 -11.31 -21.73 14.77
CA VAL A 81 -10.44 -21.26 15.83
C VAL A 81 -8.99 -21.59 15.46
N CYS A 82 -8.11 -20.59 15.42
CA CYS A 82 -6.70 -20.77 15.06
C CYS A 82 -5.77 -20.64 16.27
N PHE A 83 -5.08 -21.74 16.60
CA PHE A 83 -4.04 -21.77 17.64
C PHE A 83 -2.63 -22.00 17.06
N LEU A 84 -2.44 -21.71 15.77
CA LEU A 84 -1.13 -21.91 15.12
C LEU A 84 -0.04 -21.00 15.72
N GLY A 85 -0.43 -19.80 16.18
CA GLY A 85 0.47 -18.83 16.77
C GLY A 85 1.53 -18.36 15.77
N ALA A 86 2.79 -18.50 16.13
CA ALA A 86 3.91 -18.22 15.23
C ALA A 86 3.96 -16.74 14.77
N GLY A 87 3.77 -15.81 15.72
CA GLY A 87 3.83 -14.37 15.45
C GLY A 87 2.51 -13.75 14.98
N ILE A 88 1.50 -14.56 14.63
CA ILE A 88 0.16 -14.09 14.25
C ILE A 88 -0.85 -14.70 15.21
N TYR A 89 -1.59 -13.83 15.90
CA TYR A 89 -2.51 -14.23 16.96
C TYR A 89 -3.87 -13.60 16.74
N ASP A 90 -4.90 -14.45 16.76
CA ASP A 90 -6.28 -13.99 16.69
C ASP A 90 -6.60 -13.13 17.93
N HIS A 91 -7.20 -11.95 17.71
CA HIS A 91 -7.50 -11.00 18.76
C HIS A 91 -8.71 -10.15 18.40
N TYR A 92 -9.39 -9.64 19.42
CA TYR A 92 -10.51 -8.74 19.24
C TYR A 92 -10.02 -7.36 18.76
N VAL A 93 -10.50 -6.94 17.60
CA VAL A 93 -10.31 -5.58 17.08
C VAL A 93 -11.56 -4.75 17.42
N PRO A 94 -11.46 -3.72 18.28
CA PRO A 94 -12.61 -2.89 18.62
C PRO A 94 -13.21 -2.17 17.40
N ALA A 95 -14.53 -2.11 17.29
CA ALA A 95 -15.24 -1.49 16.16
C ALA A 95 -14.86 -0.02 15.89
N VAL A 96 -14.42 0.70 16.93
CA VAL A 96 -13.93 2.09 16.78
C VAL A 96 -12.69 2.18 15.89
N VAL A 97 -11.85 1.13 15.82
CA VAL A 97 -10.64 1.11 15.00
C VAL A 97 -11.01 1.28 13.53
N GLU A 98 -11.96 0.49 13.03
CA GLU A 98 -12.44 0.58 11.64
C GLU A 98 -13.00 1.98 11.32
N SER A 99 -13.74 2.58 12.26
CA SER A 99 -14.27 3.93 12.11
C SER A 99 -13.18 5.02 12.05
N VAL A 100 -12.04 4.81 12.71
CA VAL A 100 -10.92 5.76 12.69
C VAL A 100 -10.08 5.59 11.43
N ILE A 101 -9.67 4.36 11.10
CA ILE A 101 -8.75 4.11 9.99
C ILE A 101 -9.41 4.30 8.61
N SER A 102 -10.73 4.22 8.52
CA SER A 102 -11.48 4.47 7.27
C SER A 102 -11.64 5.96 6.93
N LYS A 103 -11.24 6.86 7.84
CA LYS A 103 -11.34 8.30 7.60
C LYS A 103 -10.34 8.73 6.51
N PRO A 104 -10.75 9.62 5.58
CA PRO A 104 -9.88 10.08 4.48
C PRO A 104 -8.51 10.57 4.96
N GLU A 105 -8.45 11.25 6.09
CA GLU A 105 -7.22 11.82 6.65
C GLU A 105 -6.18 10.74 7.04
N PHE A 106 -6.60 9.48 7.19
CA PHE A 106 -5.70 8.35 7.47
C PHE A 106 -5.45 7.46 6.24
N VAL A 107 -6.43 7.31 5.34
CA VAL A 107 -6.32 6.36 4.22
C VAL A 107 -5.77 6.97 2.93
N THR A 108 -5.89 8.29 2.74
CA THR A 108 -5.42 8.96 1.51
C THR A 108 -4.13 9.77 1.69
N THR A 109 -3.68 9.97 2.94
CA THR A 109 -2.43 10.68 3.22
C THR A 109 -1.22 9.82 2.90
N TYR A 110 -0.09 10.47 2.59
CA TYR A 110 1.20 9.81 2.37
C TYR A 110 2.20 10.24 3.45
N THR A 111 3.49 9.94 3.23
CA THR A 111 4.56 10.31 4.16
C THR A 111 4.44 11.78 4.57
N PRO A 112 4.47 12.08 5.89
CA PRO A 112 4.17 13.41 6.43
C PRO A 112 5.35 14.39 6.25
N TYR A 113 5.79 14.63 5.00
CA TYR A 113 6.88 15.56 4.69
C TYR A 113 6.52 17.01 5.01
N GLN A 114 5.24 17.38 4.90
CA GLN A 114 4.71 18.69 5.30
C GLN A 114 4.14 18.59 6.71
N ALA A 115 5.00 18.78 7.71
CA ALA A 115 4.67 18.51 9.11
C ALA A 115 3.52 19.39 9.62
N GLU A 116 3.48 20.66 9.21
CA GLU A 116 2.45 21.65 9.59
C GLU A 116 1.06 21.24 9.11
N ALA A 117 0.97 20.49 8.01
CA ALA A 117 -0.28 19.98 7.45
C ALA A 117 -0.58 18.52 7.87
N SER A 118 0.30 17.88 8.66
CA SER A 118 0.23 16.44 8.95
C SER A 118 0.22 16.11 10.45
N GLN A 119 -0.09 17.09 11.32
CA GLN A 119 0.03 16.95 12.77
C GLN A 119 -0.82 15.80 13.36
N GLY A 120 -2.00 15.49 12.80
CA GLY A 120 -2.81 14.37 13.29
C GLY A 120 -2.16 13.00 13.08
N LEU A 121 -1.55 12.78 11.91
CA LEU A 121 -0.81 11.55 11.60
C LEU A 121 0.48 11.48 12.42
N LEU A 122 1.22 12.59 12.51
CA LEU A 122 2.45 12.68 13.31
C LEU A 122 2.19 12.41 14.80
N GLN A 123 1.08 12.91 15.34
CA GLN A 123 0.67 12.58 16.70
C GLN A 123 0.39 11.09 16.84
N SER A 124 -0.34 10.48 15.90
CA SER A 124 -0.61 9.03 15.94
C SER A 124 0.67 8.19 15.89
N ILE A 125 1.67 8.61 15.12
CA ILE A 125 3.00 8.00 15.08
C ILE A 125 3.72 8.17 16.43
N TYR A 126 3.65 9.35 17.04
CA TYR A 126 4.23 9.60 18.35
C TYR A 126 3.59 8.74 19.45
N GLU A 127 2.27 8.56 19.44
CA GLU A 127 1.56 7.68 20.38
C GLU A 127 2.01 6.21 20.18
N TYR A 128 2.17 5.76 18.94
CA TYR A 128 2.73 4.43 18.65
C TYR A 128 4.16 4.28 19.20
N GLN A 129 5.04 5.25 18.96
CA GLN A 129 6.41 5.23 19.46
C GLN A 129 6.45 5.19 20.99
N SER A 130 5.63 6.03 21.63
CA SER A 130 5.51 6.09 23.09
C SER A 130 5.04 4.75 23.66
N LEU A 131 4.00 4.16 23.07
CA LEU A 131 3.49 2.84 23.46
C LEU A 131 4.56 1.75 23.35
N VAL A 132 5.34 1.74 22.26
CA VAL A 132 6.42 0.76 22.07
C VAL A 132 7.53 0.97 23.10
N CYS A 133 7.94 2.22 23.36
CA CYS A 133 8.92 2.53 24.40
C CYS A 133 8.44 2.07 25.79
N ASP A 134 7.19 2.40 26.16
CA ASP A 134 6.60 2.01 27.44
C ASP A 134 6.50 0.49 27.61
N LEU A 135 6.11 -0.24 26.56
CA LEU A 135 5.99 -1.70 26.60
C LEU A 135 7.35 -2.42 26.65
N THR A 136 8.36 -1.89 25.98
CA THR A 136 9.68 -2.53 25.85
C THR A 136 10.70 -2.05 26.88
N GLY A 137 10.45 -0.90 27.51
CA GLY A 137 11.41 -0.21 28.37
C GLY A 137 12.58 0.42 27.63
N MET A 138 12.48 0.58 26.31
CA MET A 138 13.53 1.20 25.48
C MET A 138 13.36 2.72 25.43
N GLU A 139 14.47 3.43 25.21
CA GLU A 139 14.49 4.91 25.18
C GLU A 139 13.86 5.49 23.92
N VAL A 140 13.94 4.78 22.79
CA VAL A 140 13.49 5.26 21.47
C VAL A 140 12.87 4.11 20.66
N SER A 141 11.78 4.41 19.96
CA SER A 141 11.19 3.57 18.91
C SER A 141 11.16 4.33 17.60
N ASN A 142 11.27 3.62 16.47
CA ASN A 142 10.98 4.19 15.16
C ASN A 142 9.47 4.19 14.88
N ALA A 143 9.08 4.69 13.71
CA ALA A 143 7.70 4.75 13.24
C ALA A 143 7.27 3.49 12.45
N SER A 144 7.59 2.30 12.96
CA SER A 144 7.36 0.95 12.38
C SER A 144 8.44 0.43 11.40
N LEU A 145 8.35 -0.87 11.11
CA LEU A 145 9.06 -1.62 10.06
C LEU A 145 8.04 -2.56 9.38
N TYR A 146 8.45 -3.23 8.29
CA TYR A 146 7.54 -4.07 7.50
C TYR A 146 6.97 -5.27 8.28
N ASP A 147 7.81 -6.02 8.99
CA ASP A 147 7.40 -7.18 9.77
C ASP A 147 8.45 -7.57 10.82
N GLY A 148 8.17 -8.63 11.60
CA GLY A 148 9.09 -9.13 12.62
C GLY A 148 10.38 -9.74 12.08
N GLY A 149 10.38 -10.27 10.84
CA GLY A 149 11.58 -10.87 10.24
C GLY A 149 12.57 -9.80 9.82
N THR A 150 12.10 -8.85 9.03
CA THR A 150 12.87 -7.67 8.61
C THR A 150 13.36 -6.84 9.81
N ALA A 151 12.56 -6.72 10.87
CA ALA A 151 12.99 -6.05 12.11
C ALA A 151 14.17 -6.76 12.81
N VAL A 152 14.18 -8.11 12.83
CA VAL A 152 15.31 -8.87 13.38
C VAL A 152 16.58 -8.65 12.54
N SER A 153 16.45 -8.62 11.22
CA SER A 153 17.58 -8.35 10.32
C SER A 153 18.13 -6.94 10.49
N GLU A 154 17.27 -5.92 10.59
CA GLU A 154 17.70 -4.54 10.87
C GLU A 154 18.41 -4.41 12.22
N ALA A 155 17.93 -5.10 13.26
CA ALA A 155 18.61 -5.14 14.56
C ALA A 155 20.01 -5.76 14.47
N ALA A 156 20.16 -6.84 13.69
CA ALA A 156 21.45 -7.48 13.45
C ALA A 156 22.42 -6.56 12.69
N LEU A 157 21.94 -5.87 11.65
CA LEU A 157 22.72 -4.90 10.87
C LEU A 157 23.14 -3.70 11.73
N MET A 158 22.22 -3.15 12.53
CA MET A 158 22.51 -2.06 13.46
C MET A 158 23.58 -2.47 14.48
N ALA A 159 23.45 -3.65 15.09
CA ALA A 159 24.43 -4.16 16.05
C ALA A 159 25.81 -4.39 15.40
N SER A 160 25.84 -4.93 14.17
CA SER A 160 27.07 -5.12 13.41
C SER A 160 27.74 -3.78 13.08
N SER A 161 26.97 -2.79 12.64
CA SER A 161 27.45 -1.44 12.33
C SER A 161 28.06 -0.74 13.54
N VAL A 162 27.38 -0.79 14.70
CA VAL A 162 27.86 -0.16 15.95
C VAL A 162 29.09 -0.86 16.51
N THR A 163 29.14 -2.19 16.45
CA THR A 163 30.22 -2.97 17.10
C THR A 163 31.40 -3.31 16.19
N GLY A 164 31.23 -3.19 14.87
CA GLY A 164 32.18 -3.66 13.85
C GLY A 164 32.32 -5.18 13.77
N ARG A 165 31.47 -5.94 14.47
CA ARG A 165 31.54 -7.41 14.51
C ARG A 165 30.72 -8.00 13.37
N THR A 166 31.23 -9.08 12.79
CA THR A 166 30.63 -9.75 11.62
C THR A 166 29.86 -11.02 11.97
N LYS A 167 29.80 -11.40 13.26
CA LYS A 167 29.13 -12.62 13.73
C LYS A 167 27.93 -12.27 14.60
N VAL A 168 26.77 -12.75 14.19
CA VAL A 168 25.49 -12.64 14.92
C VAL A 168 25.09 -14.02 15.42
N LEU A 169 24.66 -14.12 16.67
CA LEU A 169 24.13 -15.35 17.25
C LEU A 169 22.61 -15.26 17.29
N VAL A 170 21.92 -16.23 16.69
CA VAL A 170 20.46 -16.28 16.67
C VAL A 170 20.00 -17.54 17.38
N SER A 171 19.09 -17.38 18.36
CA SER A 171 18.52 -18.52 19.08
C SER A 171 17.64 -19.35 18.16
N GLN A 172 17.70 -20.68 18.26
CA GLN A 172 16.79 -21.58 17.54
C GLN A 172 15.32 -21.40 17.92
N ALA A 173 15.06 -20.79 19.09
CA ALA A 173 13.71 -20.47 19.55
C ALA A 173 13.09 -19.26 18.84
N VAL A 174 13.88 -18.47 18.11
CA VAL A 174 13.34 -17.40 17.26
C VAL A 174 12.49 -18.04 16.16
N HIS A 175 11.39 -17.37 15.83
CA HIS A 175 10.44 -17.78 14.81
C HIS A 175 11.17 -18.25 13.53
N PRO A 176 10.88 -19.46 13.01
CA PRO A 176 11.66 -20.06 11.94
C PRO A 176 11.72 -19.20 10.67
N ASN A 177 10.62 -18.53 10.30
CA ASN A 177 10.63 -17.64 9.13
C ASN A 177 11.50 -16.40 9.36
N TYR A 178 11.62 -15.89 10.59
CA TYR A 178 12.46 -14.72 10.88
C TYR A 178 13.94 -15.07 10.84
N ARG A 179 14.29 -16.36 11.06
CA ARG A 179 15.65 -16.86 10.90
C ARG A 179 16.07 -17.11 9.45
N ALA A 180 15.10 -17.15 8.53
CA ALA A 180 15.32 -17.46 7.12
C ALA A 180 15.45 -16.20 6.24
N VAL A 181 15.02 -15.05 6.77
CA VAL A 181 15.27 -13.70 6.20
C VAL A 181 16.72 -13.32 6.48
#